data_AF-A0A920M0N0-F1
#
_entry.id   AF-A0A920M0N0-F1
#
_cell.length_a   1.000
_cell.length_b   1.000
_cell.length_c   1.000
_cell.angle_alpha   90.00
_cell.angle_beta   90.00
_cell.angle_gamma   90.00
#
_symmetry.space_group_name_H-M   'P 1'
#
loop_
_entity.id
_entity.type
_entity.pdbx_description
1 polymer ?
#
loop_
_entity_poly.entity_id
_entity_poly.type
_entity_poly.pdbx_seq_one_letter_code
_entity_poly.pdbx_strand_id
1 'polypeptide(L)' 'MFEFFAAFILICTTFVFIALSLIIKNKPVQGSCGGLANITDDGKCGYCGKPVNEGCDLDD' A
#
# COMPACT_ATOMS: atom_id res chain seq x y z
N MET A 1 -15.50 16.13 -26.63
CA MET A 1 -14.66 17.14 -25.93
C MET A 1 -14.84 17.03 -24.42
N PHE A 2 -16.06 17.23 -23.87
CA PHE A 2 -16.32 17.07 -22.44
C PHE A 2 -16.02 15.66 -21.89
N GLU A 3 -16.35 14.61 -22.64
CA GLU A 3 -16.11 13.21 -22.21
C GLU A 3 -14.63 12.90 -21.92
N PHE A 4 -13.72 13.45 -22.73
CA PHE A 4 -12.29 13.30 -22.49
C PHE A 4 -11.85 13.97 -21.19
N PHE A 5 -12.42 15.14 -20.89
CA PHE A 5 -12.15 15.89 -19.66
C PHE A 5 -12.73 15.16 -18.43
N ALA A 6 -13.94 14.61 -18.54
CA ALA A 6 -14.57 13.84 -17.48
C ALA A 6 -13.78 12.55 -17.17
N ALA A 7 -13.35 11.83 -18.19
CA ALA A 7 -12.51 10.63 -18.03
C ALA A 7 -11.17 10.96 -17.37
N PHE A 8 -10.52 12.04 -17.80
CA PHE A 8 -9.26 12.51 -17.21
C PHE A 8 -9.42 12.83 -15.71
N ILE A 9 -10.45 13.59 -15.35
CA ILE A 9 -10.72 13.94 -13.94
C ILE A 9 -11.03 12.70 -13.11
N LEU A 10 -11.79 11.74 -13.63
CA LEU A 10 -12.11 10.49 -12.93
C LEU A 10 -10.82 9.74 -12.59
N ILE A 11 -9.93 9.54 -13.56
CA ILE A 11 -8.66 8.85 -13.35
C ILE A 11 -7.77 9.61 -12.36
N CYS A 12 -7.63 10.93 -12.49
CA CYS A 12 -6.85 11.71 -11.52
C CYS A 12 -7.40 11.55 -10.10
N THR A 13 -8.73 11.56 -9.97
CA THR A 13 -9.41 11.45 -8.68
C THR A 13 -9.19 10.08 -8.04
N THR A 14 -9.21 8.98 -8.80
CA THR A 14 -8.94 7.64 -8.23
C THR A 14 -7.53 7.53 -7.65
N PHE A 15 -6.51 8.03 -8.35
CA PHE A 15 -5.14 8.04 -7.83
C PHE A 15 -5.00 8.91 -6.57
N VAL A 16 -5.66 10.07 -6.55
CA VAL A 16 -5.70 10.93 -5.36
C VAL A 16 -6.36 10.21 -4.19
N PHE A 17 -7.50 9.55 -4.40
CA PHE A 17 -8.18 8.79 -3.35
C PHE A 17 -7.34 7.62 -2.84
N ILE A 18 -6.62 6.91 -3.70
CA ILE A 18 -5.72 5.82 -3.29
C ILE A 18 -4.60 6.39 -2.43
N ALA A 19 -3.93 7.46 -2.87
CA ALA A 19 -2.86 8.08 -2.11
C ALA A 19 -3.32 8.61 -0.75
N LEU A 20 -4.45 9.34 -0.72
CA LEU A 20 -5.04 9.85 0.51
C LEU A 20 -5.40 8.71 1.48
N SER A 21 -6.00 7.63 0.97
CA SER A 21 -6.38 6.47 1.79
C SER A 21 -5.17 5.78 2.41
N LEU A 22 -4.04 5.73 1.70
CA LEU A 22 -2.79 5.16 2.22
C LEU A 22 -2.16 6.06 3.29
N ILE A 23 -2.16 7.37 3.08
CA ILE A 23 -1.60 8.34 4.04
C ILE A 23 -2.43 8.34 5.33
N ILE A 24 -3.77 8.38 5.23
CA ILE A 24 -4.66 8.38 6.40
C ILE A 24 -4.49 7.10 7.22
N LYS A 25 -4.38 5.95 6.55
CA LYS A 25 -4.28 4.67 7.25
C LYS A 25 -2.89 4.40 7.82
N ASN A 26 -1.87 5.17 7.44
CA ASN A 26 -0.45 5.02 7.83
C ASN A 26 0.07 3.57 7.79
N LYS A 27 -0.62 2.71 7.03
CA LYS A 27 -0.33 1.29 6.91
C LYS A 27 0.43 1.12 5.60
N PRO A 28 1.56 0.41 5.61
CA PRO A 28 2.27 0.11 4.38
C PRO A 28 1.35 -0.68 3.46
N VAL A 29 1.53 -0.52 2.14
CA VAL A 29 0.70 -1.21 1.15
C VAL A 29 0.77 -2.72 1.39
N GLN A 30 -0.32 -3.29 1.91
CA GLN A 30 -0.46 -4.72 2.15
C GLN A 30 -0.16 -5.46 0.83
N GLY A 31 0.93 -6.22 0.80
CA GLY A 31 1.42 -6.91 -0.39
C GLY A 31 2.87 -6.60 -0.78
N SER A 32 3.44 -5.46 -0.37
CA SER A 32 4.86 -5.16 -0.67
C SER A 32 5.85 -6.10 0.05
N CYS A 33 5.50 -6.60 1.24
CA CYS A 33 6.31 -7.54 2.02
C CYS A 33 5.72 -8.97 2.08
N GLY A 34 4.56 -9.21 1.46
CA GLY A 34 3.92 -10.54 1.43
C GLY A 34 4.67 -11.56 0.56
N GLY A 35 5.33 -11.11 -0.51
CA GLY A 35 6.17 -11.97 -1.37
C GLY A 35 7.56 -12.26 -0.81
N LEU A 36 8.00 -11.49 0.19
CA LEU A 36 9.31 -11.63 0.84
C LEU A 36 9.30 -12.71 1.95
N ALA A 37 8.12 -13.16 2.38
CA ALA A 37 7.93 -14.23 3.35
C ALA A 37 8.69 -15.53 3.02
N ASN A 38 8.91 -15.78 1.73
CA ASN A 38 9.49 -17.02 1.23
C ASN A 38 10.97 -16.88 0.81
N ILE A 39 11.58 -15.71 1.04
CA ILE A 39 12.92 -15.37 0.52
C ILE A 39 13.90 -14.97 1.64
N THR A 40 13.41 -14.66 2.85
CA THR A 40 14.25 -14.26 3.98
C THR A 40 13.99 -15.16 5.19
N ASP A 41 15.01 -15.94 5.59
CA ASP A 41 15.00 -16.85 6.76
C ASP A 41 14.61 -16.16 8.08
N ASP A 42 14.95 -14.88 8.25
CA ASP A 42 14.62 -14.12 9.45
C ASP A 42 13.20 -13.55 9.46
N GLY A 43 12.44 -13.75 8.38
CA GLY A 43 11.07 -13.30 8.26
C GLY A 43 10.86 -11.81 8.48
N LYS A 44 11.87 -10.94 8.51
CA LYS A 44 11.68 -9.50 8.80
C LYS A 44 11.62 -8.68 7.52
N CYS A 45 10.61 -7.82 7.39
CA CYS A 45 10.50 -6.89 6.27
C CYS A 45 11.58 -5.79 6.41
N GLY A 46 12.53 -5.66 5.48
CA GLY A 46 13.63 -4.69 5.56
C GLY A 46 13.23 -3.21 5.56
N TYR A 47 11.98 -2.91 5.21
CA TYR A 47 11.38 -1.57 5.29
C TYR A 47 10.54 -1.35 6.57
N CYS A 48 9.86 -2.39 7.09
CA CYS A 48 8.94 -2.27 8.22
C CYS A 48 9.50 -2.86 9.53
N GLY A 49 10.65 -3.57 9.49
CA GLY A 49 11.35 -4.17 10.63
C GLY A 49 10.60 -5.30 11.36
N LYS A 50 9.30 -5.49 11.09
CA LYS A 50 8.44 -6.49 11.73
C LYS A 50 8.53 -7.85 11.04
N PRO A 51 8.38 -8.94 11.80
CA PRO A 51 8.42 -10.28 11.27
C PRO A 51 7.12 -10.59 10.48
N VAL A 52 7.21 -11.29 9.36
CA VAL A 52 6.22 -11.45 8.30
C VAL A 52 5.02 -12.31 8.74
N ASN A 53 5.16 -13.04 9.85
CA ASN A 53 4.09 -13.76 10.53
C ASN A 53 3.19 -12.84 11.38
N GLU A 54 3.68 -11.67 11.72
CA GLU A 54 2.93 -10.58 12.35
C GLU A 54 2.81 -9.52 11.27
N GLY A 55 1.71 -9.52 10.50
CA GLY A 55 1.54 -8.58 9.38
C GLY A 55 2.03 -7.17 9.75
N CYS A 56 2.51 -6.39 8.77
CA CYS A 56 2.83 -4.96 8.99
C CYS A 56 1.52 -4.15 9.24
N ASP A 57 0.69 -4.63 10.15
CA ASP A 57 -0.62 -4.23 10.64
C ASP A 57 -0.62 -4.51 12.15
N LEU A 58 0.29 -3.86 12.87
CA LEU A 58 0.17 -3.69 14.32
C LEU A 58 0.07 -2.18 14.52
N ASP A 59 -1.16 -1.68 14.32
CA ASP A 59 -1.73 -0.58 15.11
C ASP A 59 -1.88 -1.15 16.53
N ASP A 60 -1.14 -0.59 17.47
CA ASP A 60 -1.81 -0.08 18.66
C ASP A 60 -2.39 1.30 18.30
#